data_AF-A0A1H7EQK0-F1
#
_entry.id   AF-A0A1H7EQK0-F1
#
_cell.length_a   1.000
_cell.length_b   1.000
_cell.length_c   1.000
_cell.angle_alpha   90.00
_cell.angle_beta   90.00
_cell.angle_gamma   90.00
#
_symmetry.space_group_name_H-M   'P 1'
#
loop_
_entity.id
_entity.type
_entity.pdbx_description
1 polymer ?
#
loop_
_entity_poly.entity_id
_entity_poly.type
_entity_poly.pdbx_seq_one_letter_code
_entity_poly.pdbx_strand_id
1 'polypeptide(L)'
;MHRHIYGKWACRRCECLMQEAASPQIIDGRMPATGLAVHTMISRFVDRVPYYRQEAIHARSGVHAPRSTLAELVRWRWRVALEPLFVAQKRFVLSARVLHADETPAAMPDPGAGKTKRAYVWAYARSAFDAVPGVVYDFCLGRGSQYRIAFLGADDDQTAHTSEQSH
;
A
#
# COMPACT_ATOMS: atom_id res chain seq x y z
N MET A 1 -7.16 23.79 9.75
CA MET A 1 -8.14 22.94 9.04
C MET A 1 -8.31 23.54 7.65
N HIS A 2 -7.82 22.87 6.59
CA HIS A 2 -7.95 23.38 5.23
C HIS A 2 -9.37 23.11 4.73
N ARG A 3 -10.13 24.16 4.41
CA ARG A 3 -11.52 24.04 3.93
C ARG A 3 -11.51 24.16 2.40
N HIS A 4 -11.82 23.06 1.73
CA HIS A 4 -12.05 23.08 0.28
C HIS A 4 -13.46 23.65 0.02
N ILE A 5 -13.54 24.76 -0.71
CA ILE A 5 -14.81 25.38 -1.12
C ILE A 5 -14.92 25.22 -2.64
N TYR A 6 -15.93 24.50 -3.09
CA TYR A 6 -16.26 24.37 -4.51
C TYR A 6 -17.50 25.23 -4.80
N GLY A 7 -17.36 26.19 -5.73
CA GLY A 7 -18.48 27.01 -6.17
C GLY A 7 -19.50 26.18 -6.94
N LYS A 8 -20.78 26.29 -6.58
CA LYS A 8 -21.89 25.69 -7.33
C LYS A 8 -22.68 26.80 -8.01
N TRP A 9 -22.93 26.64 -9.30
CA TRP A 9 -23.68 27.59 -10.12
C TRP A 9 -24.98 26.91 -10.56
N ALA A 10 -26.11 27.60 -10.38
CA ALA A 10 -27.42 27.11 -10.81
C ALA A 10 -27.97 28.04 -11.89
N CYS A 11 -28.27 27.48 -13.06
CA CYS A 11 -28.95 28.17 -14.14
C CYS A 11 -30.45 28.28 -13.82
N ARG A 12 -30.97 29.49 -13.59
CA ARG A 12 -32.41 29.68 -13.30
C ARG A 12 -33.33 29.38 -14.50
N ARG A 13 -32.81 29.37 -15.73
CA ARG A 13 -33.57 29.16 -16.96
C ARG A 13 -33.69 27.68 -17.35
N CYS A 14 -32.71 26.88 -16.96
CA CYS A 14 -32.54 25.52 -17.40
C CYS A 14 -32.46 24.51 -16.24
N GLU A 15 -32.61 25.00 -15.00
CA GLU A 15 -32.56 24.25 -13.74
C GLU A 15 -31.31 23.36 -13.58
N CYS A 16 -30.29 23.61 -14.39
CA CYS A 16 -29.08 22.82 -14.42
C CYS A 16 -28.09 23.35 -13.37
N LEU A 17 -27.59 22.43 -12.55
CA LEU A 17 -26.54 22.69 -11.57
C LEU A 17 -25.19 22.35 -12.21
N MET A 18 -24.35 23.37 -12.41
CA MET A 18 -22.96 23.19 -12.83
C MET A 18 -22.02 23.42 -11.66
N GLN A 19 -21.05 22.53 -11.52
CA GLN A 19 -19.95 22.64 -10.56
C GLN A 19 -18.66 22.43 -11.34
N GLU A 20 -17.64 23.24 -11.06
CA GLU A 20 -16.30 23.00 -11.59
C GLU A 20 -15.80 21.64 -11.10
N ALA A 21 -15.21 20.85 -12.00
CA ALA A 21 -14.67 19.55 -11.65
C ALA A 21 -13.63 19.73 -10.54
N ALA A 22 -13.77 18.97 -9.44
CA ALA A 22 -12.78 18.99 -8.39
C ALA A 22 -11.42 18.57 -8.97
N SER A 23 -10.34 19.23 -8.57
CA SER A 23 -8.99 18.79 -8.96
C SER A 23 -8.83 17.31 -8.59
N PRO A 24 -8.28 16.49 -9.50
CA PRO A 24 -8.13 15.06 -9.25
C PRO A 24 -7.32 14.83 -7.97
N GLN A 25 -7.89 14.07 -7.05
CA GLN A 25 -7.20 13.66 -5.82
C GLN A 25 -6.79 12.20 -5.95
N ILE A 26 -5.65 11.84 -5.35
CA ILE A 26 -5.17 10.45 -5.33
C ILE A 26 -6.19 9.51 -4.67
N ILE A 27 -7.04 10.05 -3.78
CA ILE A 27 -8.14 9.33 -3.13
C ILE A 27 -9.44 10.10 -3.38
N ASP A 28 -10.39 9.47 -4.06
CA ASP A 28 -11.71 10.07 -4.29
C ASP A 28 -12.65 9.96 -3.07
N GLY A 29 -13.40 11.04 -2.84
CA GLY A 29 -14.58 11.07 -1.97
C GLY A 29 -14.48 11.91 -0.69
N ARG A 30 -15.56 11.85 0.11
CA ARG A 30 -15.85 12.63 1.34
C ARG A 30 -14.99 12.21 2.56
N MET A 31 -13.68 12.05 2.37
CA MET A 31 -12.74 11.58 3.39
C MET A 31 -11.92 12.72 4.02
N PRO A 32 -11.26 12.49 5.17
CA PRO A 32 -10.31 13.44 5.71
C PRO A 32 -9.24 13.76 4.66
N ALA A 33 -8.81 15.03 4.65
CA ALA A 33 -7.85 15.54 3.67
C ALA A 33 -6.64 14.61 3.54
N THR A 34 -6.11 14.45 2.32
CA THR A 34 -4.94 13.61 2.00
C THR A 34 -3.78 13.80 2.99
N GLY A 35 -3.58 15.04 3.47
CA GLY A 35 -2.58 15.35 4.49
C GLY A 35 -2.75 14.58 5.81
N LEU A 36 -3.97 14.37 6.31
CA LEU A 36 -4.19 13.57 7.52
C LEU A 36 -3.82 12.10 7.30
N ALA A 37 -4.17 11.55 6.14
CA ALA A 37 -3.83 10.16 5.79
C ALA A 37 -2.30 9.98 5.69
N VAL A 38 -1.62 10.87 4.96
CA VAL A 38 -0.15 10.88 4.83
C VAL A 38 0.50 10.98 6.21
N HIS A 39 0.06 11.92 7.05
CA HIS A 39 0.60 12.08 8.40
C HIS A 39 0.39 10.84 9.27
N THR A 40 -0.81 10.23 9.20
CA THR A 40 -1.16 8.99 9.93
C THR A 40 -0.19 7.85 9.58
N MET A 41 0.14 7.71 8.30
CA MET A 41 1.04 6.64 7.82
C MET A 41 2.49 6.88 8.19
N ILE A 42 3.01 8.09 7.98
CA ILE A 42 4.38 8.42 8.38
C ILE A 42 4.54 8.19 9.88
N SER A 43 3.60 8.75 10.66
CA SER A 43 3.59 8.55 12.12
C SER A 43 3.54 7.07 12.49
N ARG A 44 2.76 6.25 11.79
CA ARG A 44 2.57 4.83 12.12
C ARG A 44 3.78 3.98 11.77
N PHE A 45 4.31 4.14 10.57
CA PHE A 45 5.28 3.22 9.96
C PHE A 45 6.71 3.73 10.05
N VAL A 46 6.94 5.04 9.93
CA VAL A 46 8.27 5.66 10.04
C VAL A 46 8.56 5.96 11.50
N ASP A 47 7.67 6.71 12.17
CA ASP A 47 7.91 7.19 13.55
C ASP A 47 7.47 6.18 14.63
N ARG A 48 6.90 5.05 14.22
CA ARG A 48 6.43 3.96 15.11
C ARG A 48 5.43 4.40 16.18
N VAL A 49 4.61 5.40 15.87
CA VAL A 49 3.53 5.90 16.74
C VAL A 49 2.28 5.04 16.53
N PRO A 50 1.83 4.25 17.53
CA PRO A 50 0.64 3.42 17.42
C PRO A 50 -0.65 4.28 17.36
N TYR A 51 -1.72 3.74 16.78
CA TYR A 51 -2.96 4.49 16.53
C TYR A 51 -3.58 5.12 17.78
N TYR A 52 -3.55 4.45 18.93
CA TYR A 52 -4.07 5.02 20.18
C TYR A 52 -3.31 6.29 20.60
N ARG A 53 -2.01 6.35 20.30
CA ARG A 53 -1.17 7.52 20.61
C ARG A 53 -1.44 8.64 19.61
N GLN A 54 -1.63 8.30 18.34
CA GLN A 54 -2.02 9.27 17.32
C GLN A 54 -3.39 9.90 17.62
N GLU A 55 -4.37 9.11 18.02
CA GLU A 55 -5.69 9.59 18.45
C GLU A 55 -5.56 10.62 19.58
N ALA A 56 -4.75 10.34 20.60
CA ALA A 56 -4.50 11.28 21.69
C ALA A 56 -3.77 12.56 21.22
N ILE A 57 -2.85 12.46 20.25
CA ILE A 57 -2.17 13.62 19.66
C ILE A 57 -3.14 14.49 18.87
N HIS A 58 -3.99 13.88 18.02
CA HIS A 58 -4.99 14.59 17.23
C HIS A 58 -6.02 15.30 18.12
N ALA A 59 -6.43 14.66 19.23
CA ALA A 59 -7.37 15.23 20.19
C ALA A 59 -6.86 16.56 20.81
N ARG A 60 -5.54 16.74 20.97
CA ARG A 60 -4.95 18.00 21.45
C ARG A 60 -5.19 19.17 20.49
N SER A 61 -5.40 18.88 19.21
CA SER A 61 -5.70 19.86 18.17
C SER A 61 -7.20 19.97 17.87
N GLY A 62 -8.06 19.38 18.73
CA GLY A 62 -9.52 19.33 18.51
C GLY A 62 -9.96 18.40 17.39
N VAL A 63 -9.07 17.54 16.87
CA VAL A 63 -9.38 16.59 15.80
C VAL A 63 -9.72 15.25 16.43
N HIS A 64 -11.02 14.91 16.44
CA HIS A 64 -11.50 13.61 16.88
C HIS A 64 -11.40 12.60 15.74
N ALA A 65 -10.33 11.80 15.74
CA ALA A 65 -10.10 10.73 14.78
C ALA A 65 -10.00 9.38 15.51
N PRO A 66 -11.11 8.61 15.60
CA PRO A 66 -11.11 7.31 16.25
C PRO A 66 -10.07 6.35 15.64
N ARG A 67 -9.53 5.45 16.47
CA ARG A 67 -8.56 4.44 16.00
C ARG A 67 -9.06 3.59 14.84
N SER A 68 -10.35 3.24 14.83
CA SER A 68 -10.98 2.49 13.75
C SER A 68 -10.91 3.25 12.43
N THR A 69 -11.26 4.54 12.46
CA THR A 69 -11.19 5.43 11.30
C THR A 69 -9.75 5.52 10.79
N LEU A 70 -8.77 5.81 11.66
CA LEU A 70 -7.36 5.88 11.27
C LEU A 70 -6.88 4.58 10.62
N ALA A 71 -7.27 3.43 11.16
CA ALA A 71 -6.91 2.13 10.60
C ALA A 71 -7.62 1.84 9.26
N GLU A 72 -8.87 2.27 9.09
CA GLU A 72 -9.60 2.14 7.81
C GLU A 72 -9.02 3.02 6.70
N LEU A 73 -8.56 4.25 7.04
CA LEU A 73 -7.87 5.13 6.09
C LEU A 73 -6.68 4.42 5.46
N VAL A 74 -5.87 3.76 6.30
CA VAL A 74 -4.65 3.04 5.85
C VAL A 74 -5.01 1.77 5.09
N ARG A 75 -5.96 0.97 5.57
CA ARG A 75 -6.26 -0.36 5.01
C ARG A 75 -6.81 -0.31 3.58
N TRP A 76 -7.83 0.51 3.32
CA TRP A 76 -8.61 0.38 2.08
C TRP A 76 -8.08 1.25 0.94
N ARG A 77 -7.80 2.54 1.21
CA ARG A 77 -7.56 3.53 0.14
C ARG A 77 -6.11 3.69 -0.22
N TRP A 78 -5.20 3.69 0.76
CA TRP A 78 -3.79 3.90 0.44
C TRP A 78 -3.11 2.67 -0.13
N ARG A 79 -3.52 1.46 0.28
CA ARG A 79 -3.06 0.24 -0.37
C ARG A 79 -3.36 0.27 -1.87
N VAL A 80 -4.59 0.62 -2.25
CA VAL A 80 -4.97 0.75 -3.67
C VAL A 80 -4.20 1.88 -4.36
N ALA A 81 -4.05 3.04 -3.72
CA ALA A 81 -3.31 4.16 -4.30
C ALA A 81 -1.80 3.90 -4.48
N LEU A 82 -1.19 3.09 -3.61
CA LEU A 82 0.23 2.73 -3.68
C LEU A 82 0.52 1.50 -4.54
N GLU A 83 -0.49 0.70 -4.88
CA GLU A 83 -0.31 -0.52 -5.67
C GLU A 83 0.49 -0.26 -6.97
N PRO A 84 0.21 0.81 -7.76
CA PRO A 84 0.99 1.08 -8.97
C PRO A 84 2.45 1.39 -8.67
N LEU A 85 2.73 2.09 -7.56
CA LEU A 85 4.09 2.40 -7.12
C LEU A 85 4.81 1.12 -6.69
N PHE A 86 4.13 0.24 -5.95
CA PHE A 86 4.67 -1.06 -5.57
C PHE A 86 5.02 -1.92 -6.80
N VAL A 87 4.12 -1.99 -7.79
CA VAL A 87 4.37 -2.73 -9.04
C VAL A 87 5.55 -2.14 -9.81
N ALA A 88 5.65 -0.82 -9.93
CA ALA A 88 6.77 -0.14 -10.57
C ALA A 88 8.09 -0.41 -9.83
N GLN A 89 8.09 -0.30 -8.50
CA GLN A 89 9.24 -0.60 -7.64
C GLN A 89 9.67 -2.07 -7.78
N LYS A 90 8.71 -3.01 -7.81
CA LYS A 90 8.99 -4.43 -8.01
C LYS A 90 9.70 -4.66 -9.35
N ARG A 91 9.18 -4.12 -10.45
CA ARG A 91 9.83 -4.22 -11.78
C ARG A 91 11.24 -3.61 -11.76
N PHE A 92 11.38 -2.45 -11.14
CA PHE A 92 12.68 -1.78 -11.01
C PHE A 92 13.69 -2.64 -10.24
N VAL A 93 13.30 -3.24 -9.11
CA VAL A 93 14.19 -4.15 -8.36
C VAL A 93 14.52 -5.39 -9.20
N LEU A 94 13.51 -6.04 -9.79
CA LEU A 94 13.70 -7.25 -10.60
C LEU A 94 14.55 -7.05 -11.86
N SER A 95 14.71 -5.81 -12.35
CA SER A 95 15.62 -5.50 -13.45
C SER A 95 17.11 -5.66 -13.09
N ALA A 96 17.45 -5.81 -11.81
CA ALA A 96 18.84 -6.02 -11.38
C ALA A 96 19.33 -7.41 -11.78
N ARG A 97 20.59 -7.51 -12.22
CA ARG A 97 21.23 -8.79 -12.55
C ARG A 97 21.37 -9.70 -11.32
N VAL A 98 21.57 -9.12 -10.14
CA VAL A 98 21.75 -9.84 -8.88
C VAL A 98 20.85 -9.21 -7.83
N LEU A 99 20.14 -10.05 -7.07
CA LEU A 99 19.28 -9.64 -5.97
C LEU A 99 19.73 -10.31 -4.67
N HIS A 100 19.73 -9.53 -3.60
CA HIS A 100 19.88 -10.02 -2.25
C HIS A 100 18.48 -10.27 -1.69
N ALA A 101 18.25 -11.48 -1.18
CA ALA A 101 16.99 -11.85 -0.55
C ALA A 101 17.25 -12.16 0.93
N ASP A 102 16.45 -11.56 1.81
CA ASP A 102 16.45 -11.86 3.24
C ASP A 102 15.03 -12.17 3.70
N GLU A 103 14.89 -13.14 4.62
CA GLU A 103 13.60 -13.49 5.23
C GLU A 103 13.59 -13.13 6.71
N THR A 104 12.63 -12.32 7.13
CA THR A 104 12.42 -11.97 8.55
C THR A 104 11.11 -12.58 9.04
N PRO A 105 11.13 -13.44 10.09
CA PRO A 105 9.91 -14.01 10.64
C PRO A 105 9.06 -12.92 11.33
N ALA A 106 7.75 -12.96 11.08
CA ALA A 106 6.77 -12.05 11.66
C ALA A 106 5.68 -12.83 12.42
N ALA A 107 5.34 -12.36 13.62
CA ALA A 107 4.23 -12.88 14.39
C ALA A 107 2.91 -12.35 13.83
N MET A 108 2.09 -13.23 13.26
CA MET A 108 0.78 -12.88 12.70
C MET A 108 -0.34 -13.41 13.61
N PRO A 109 -1.20 -12.54 14.16
CA PRO A 109 -2.39 -12.98 14.87
C PRO A 109 -3.33 -13.75 13.94
N ASP A 110 -3.77 -14.94 14.35
CA ASP A 110 -4.85 -15.68 13.69
C ASP A 110 -6.09 -15.66 14.59
N PRO A 111 -7.01 -14.68 14.40
CA PRO A 111 -8.17 -14.51 15.26
C PRO A 111 -9.15 -15.70 15.19
N GLY A 112 -9.12 -16.51 14.13
CA GLY A 112 -9.97 -17.70 14.03
C GLY A 112 -9.47 -18.89 14.85
N ALA A 113 -8.16 -18.99 15.05
CA ALA A 113 -7.52 -20.11 15.77
C ALA A 113 -7.11 -19.76 17.20
N GLY A 114 -7.22 -18.50 17.63
CA GLY A 114 -6.76 -18.02 18.95
C GLY A 114 -5.25 -18.16 19.16
N LYS A 115 -4.48 -18.37 18.08
CA LYS A 115 -3.04 -18.62 18.10
C LYS A 115 -2.32 -17.61 17.21
N THR A 116 -1.03 -17.43 17.47
CA THR A 116 -0.16 -16.66 16.59
C THR A 116 0.44 -17.61 15.56
N LYS A 117 0.19 -17.35 14.28
CA LYS A 117 0.86 -18.04 13.18
C LYS A 117 2.17 -17.33 12.84
N ARG A 118 3.16 -18.11 12.42
CA ARG A 118 4.44 -17.55 11.95
C ARG A 118 4.31 -17.24 10.47
N ALA A 119 4.40 -15.96 10.14
CA ALA A 119 4.52 -15.46 8.77
C ALA A 119 5.95 -14.97 8.53
N TYR A 120 6.25 -14.55 7.31
CA TYR A 120 7.57 -14.12 6.89
C TYR A 120 7.43 -12.87 6.02
N VAL A 121 8.30 -11.90 6.25
CA VAL A 121 8.50 -10.77 5.34
C VAL A 121 9.78 -11.05 4.57
N TRP A 122 9.64 -11.20 3.25
CA TRP A 122 10.76 -11.33 2.33
C TRP A 122 11.17 -9.95 1.86
N ALA A 123 12.45 -9.63 1.98
CA ALA A 123 13.05 -8.41 1.46
C ALA A 123 13.91 -8.76 0.25
N TYR A 124 13.60 -8.20 -0.92
CA TYR A 124 14.42 -8.30 -2.12
C TYR A 124 15.08 -6.96 -2.38
N ALA A 125 16.41 -6.93 -2.28
CA ALA A 125 17.21 -5.73 -2.45
C ALA A 125 18.14 -5.85 -3.65
N ARG A 126 18.28 -4.74 -4.37
CA ARG A 126 19.37 -4.52 -5.33
C ARG A 126 20.72 -4.53 -4.62
N SER A 127 21.79 -4.78 -5.37
CA SER A 127 23.12 -4.83 -4.80
C SER A 127 23.62 -3.43 -4.42
N ALA A 128 24.56 -3.35 -3.46
CA ALA A 128 25.23 -2.10 -3.12
C ALA A 128 26.06 -1.52 -4.28
N PHE A 129 26.37 -2.34 -5.30
CA PHE A 129 27.09 -1.95 -6.51
C PHE A 129 26.17 -1.41 -7.60
N ASP A 130 24.85 -1.52 -7.46
CA ASP A 130 23.92 -0.89 -8.38
C ASP A 130 23.93 0.63 -8.17
N ALA A 131 23.88 1.40 -9.26
CA ALA A 131 23.93 2.87 -9.20
C ALA A 131 22.77 3.48 -8.40
N VAL A 132 21.63 2.78 -8.32
CA VAL A 132 20.46 3.21 -7.56
C VAL A 132 20.03 2.06 -6.64
N PRO A 133 20.04 2.26 -5.31
CA PRO A 133 19.57 1.24 -4.38
C PRO A 133 18.05 1.08 -4.48
N GLY A 134 17.56 -0.13 -4.23
CA GLY A 134 16.14 -0.41 -4.24
C GLY A 134 15.82 -1.67 -3.44
N VAL A 135 14.75 -1.61 -2.67
CA VAL A 135 14.20 -2.76 -1.94
C VAL A 135 12.71 -2.87 -2.21
N VAL A 136 12.22 -4.09 -2.23
CA VAL A 136 10.79 -4.43 -2.27
C VAL A 136 10.52 -5.53 -1.26
N TYR A 137 9.38 -5.43 -0.58
CA TYR A 137 8.99 -6.38 0.46
C TYR A 137 7.79 -7.19 0.01
N ASP A 138 7.79 -8.48 0.33
CA ASP A 138 6.68 -9.39 0.11
C ASP A 138 6.30 -10.11 1.41
N PHE A 139 5.01 -10.26 1.68
CA PHE A 139 4.51 -10.90 2.89
C PHE A 139 4.00 -12.29 2.57
N CYS A 140 4.63 -13.31 3.15
CA CYS A 140 4.36 -14.71 2.86
C CYS A 140 3.99 -15.48 4.13
N LEU A 141 3.09 -16.44 4.01
CA LEU A 141 2.70 -17.31 5.13
C LEU A 141 3.72 -18.43 5.41
N GLY A 142 4.75 -18.58 4.57
CA GLY A 142 5.77 -19.59 4.72
C GLY A 142 7.13 -19.16 4.16
N ARG A 143 8.11 -20.05 4.34
CA ARG A 143 9.51 -19.89 3.91
C ARG A 143 9.92 -20.79 2.73
N GLY A 144 8.94 -21.42 2.08
CA GLY A 144 9.19 -22.34 0.97
C GLY A 144 9.73 -21.60 -0.26
N SER A 145 10.50 -22.30 -1.09
CA SER A 145 11.01 -21.77 -2.37
C SER A 145 9.91 -21.26 -3.28
N GLN A 146 8.70 -21.83 -3.19
CA GLN A 146 7.49 -21.41 -3.91
C GLN A 146 7.22 -19.90 -3.83
N TYR A 147 7.45 -19.27 -2.68
CA TYR A 147 7.19 -17.82 -2.52
C TYR A 147 8.23 -16.99 -3.29
N ARG A 148 9.48 -17.44 -3.29
CA ARG A 148 10.56 -16.80 -4.05
C ARG A 148 10.37 -16.95 -5.54
N ILE A 149 9.98 -18.14 -6.00
CA ILE A 149 9.74 -18.46 -7.42
C ILE A 149 8.56 -17.62 -7.95
N ALA A 150 7.44 -17.61 -7.22
CA ALA A 150 6.28 -16.80 -7.57
C ALA A 150 6.61 -15.29 -7.58
N PHE A 151 7.45 -14.81 -6.65
CA PHE A 151 7.85 -13.42 -6.62
C PHE A 151 8.66 -13.00 -7.86
N LEU A 152 9.58 -13.87 -8.30
CA LEU A 152 10.46 -13.66 -9.45
C LEU A 152 9.73 -13.80 -10.80
N GLY A 153 8.53 -14.41 -10.83
CA GLY A 153 7.73 -14.58 -12.04
C GLY A 153 8.16 -15.75 -12.93
N ALA A 154 8.82 -16.77 -12.35
CA ALA A 154 9.34 -17.90 -13.13
C ALA A 154 8.28 -18.88 -13.66
N ASP A 155 6.99 -18.69 -13.32
CA ASP A 155 5.88 -19.54 -13.80
C ASP A 155 5.27 -19.07 -15.13
N ASP A 156 5.60 -17.87 -15.63
CA ASP A 156 5.10 -17.36 -16.92
C ASP A 156 5.87 -17.94 -18.14
N ASP A 157 7.01 -18.62 -17.93
CA ASP A 157 7.85 -19.16 -19.01
C ASP A 157 7.67 -20.68 -19.26
N GLN A 158 6.94 -21.42 -18.42
CA GLN A 158 6.80 -22.89 -18.55
C GLN A 158 5.50 -23.36 -19.22
N THR A 159 4.54 -22.47 -19.48
CA THR A 159 3.29 -22.83 -20.20
C THR A 159 3.40 -22.71 -21.72
N ALA A 160 4.52 -22.22 -22.27
CA ALA A 160 4.72 -22.05 -23.70
C ALA A 160 5.40 -23.23 -24.44
N HIS A 161 5.91 -24.26 -23.73
CA HIS A 161 6.70 -25.33 -24.35
C HIS A 161 6.11 -26.75 -24.26
N THR A 162 4.88 -26.93 -23.76
CA THR A 162 4.24 -28.25 -23.65
C THR A 162 3.07 -28.46 -24.62
N SER A 163 3.16 -27.85 -25.81
CA SER A 163 2.16 -27.95 -26.88
C SER A 163 2.80 -28.30 -28.24
N GLU A 164 3.89 -29.06 -28.26
CA GLU A 164 4.51 -29.50 -29.52
C GLU A 164 5.25 -30.83 -29.33
N GLN A 165 4.50 -31.87 -28.94
CA GLN A 165 4.91 -33.27 -29.10
C GLN A 165 3.68 -34.19 -28.97
N SER A 166 2.84 -34.14 -30.00
CA SER A 166 1.86 -35.18 -30.31
C SER A 166 1.92 -35.46 -31.81
N HIS A 167 2.90 -36.29 -32.19
CA HIS A 167 2.85 -37.16 -33.34
C HIS A 167 3.78 -38.36 -33.11
#